data_AF-A0A5U3SV98-F1
#
_entry.id   AF-A0A5U3SV98-F1
#
_cell.length_a   1.000
_cell.length_b   1.000
_cell.length_c   1.000
_cell.angle_alpha   90.00
_cell.angle_beta   90.00
_cell.angle_gamma   90.00
#
_symmetry.space_group_name_H-M   'P 1'
#
loop_
_entity.id
_entity.type
_entity.pdbx_description
1 polymer ?
#
loop_
_entity_poly.entity_id
_entity_poly.type
_entity_poly.pdbx_seq_one_letter_code
_entity_poly.pdbx_strand_id
1 'polypeptide(L)'
;MRYPVNFDHDETGWVVMFPDVPEALTGAKTKEESLSMAQDALITALDFYFEDRRAIPLPSEAGEAFVEVPASVVAKILLLNEIVRAGVSNAELARLIGTR
;
A
#
# COMPACT_ATOMS: atom_id res chain seq x y z
N MET A 1 -8.82 4.88 -1.77
CA MET A 1 -7.62 5.45 -1.11
C MET A 1 -6.55 5.56 -2.19
N ARG A 2 -5.82 6.68 -2.27
CA ARG A 2 -4.85 6.91 -3.36
C ARG A 2 -3.52 7.31 -2.76
N TYR A 3 -2.45 6.61 -3.11
CA TYR A 3 -1.09 6.92 -2.66
C TYR A 3 -0.36 7.77 -3.70
N PRO A 4 0.31 8.85 -3.29
CA PRO A 4 1.13 9.64 -4.21
C PRO A 4 2.31 8.81 -4.70
N VAL A 5 2.76 9.12 -5.91
CA VAL A 5 3.97 8.51 -6.48
C VAL A 5 4.97 9.56 -6.91
N ASN A 6 6.23 9.22 -6.75
CA ASN A 6 7.36 9.93 -7.34
C ASN A 6 7.92 9.12 -8.51
N PHE A 7 8.50 9.82 -9.48
CA PHE A 7 9.18 9.21 -10.60
C PHE A 7 10.65 9.60 -10.58
N ASP A 8 11.50 8.66 -10.99
CA ASP A 8 12.89 8.93 -11.36
C ASP A 8 13.22 8.16 -12.66
N HIS A 9 14.28 8.54 -13.35
CA HIS A 9 14.72 7.86 -14.56
C HIS A 9 16.21 8.07 -14.84
N ASP A 10 16.79 7.09 -15.52
CA ASP A 10 18.16 7.15 -16.05
C ASP A 10 18.22 6.53 -17.45
N GLU A 11 19.42 6.18 -17.92
CA GLU A 11 19.63 5.55 -19.23
C GLU A 11 18.96 4.16 -19.37
N THR A 12 18.61 3.52 -18.25
CA THR A 12 18.08 2.15 -18.21
C THR A 12 16.55 2.09 -18.18
N GLY A 13 15.89 3.16 -17.73
CA GLY A 13 14.43 3.25 -17.71
C GLY A 13 13.90 4.22 -16.68
N TRP A 14 12.62 4.05 -16.36
CA TRP A 14 11.86 4.80 -15.39
C TRP A 14 11.56 3.95 -14.16
N VAL A 15 11.46 4.59 -13.01
CA VAL A 15 11.05 3.98 -11.75
C VAL A 15 9.92 4.78 -11.12
N VAL A 16 9.00 4.06 -10.48
CA VAL A 16 7.90 4.60 -9.67
C VAL A 16 8.14 4.21 -8.22
N MET A 17 8.07 5.22 -7.35
CA MET A 17 8.29 5.10 -5.91
C MET A 17 7.08 5.63 -5.15
N PHE A 18 6.80 5.05 -3.99
CA PHE A 18 5.76 5.51 -3.08
C PHE A 18 6.38 6.15 -1.83
N PRO A 19 6.30 7.48 -1.65
CA PRO A 19 6.90 8.16 -0.49
C PRO A 19 6.40 7.62 0.85
N ASP A 20 5.11 7.23 0.92
CA ASP A 20 4.50 6.72 2.14
C ASP A 20 4.75 5.21 2.35
N VAL A 21 5.13 4.47 1.30
CA VAL A 21 5.41 3.03 1.34
C VAL A 21 6.74 2.76 0.61
N PRO A 22 7.90 3.08 1.21
CA PRO A 22 9.18 3.04 0.51
C PRO A 22 9.59 1.66 0.00
N GLU A 23 9.03 0.59 0.56
CA GLU A 23 9.23 -0.78 0.08
C GLU A 23 8.54 -1.05 -1.27
N ALA A 24 7.58 -0.23 -1.68
CA ALA A 24 6.93 -0.30 -2.98
C ALA A 24 7.78 0.44 -4.04
N LEU A 25 8.45 -0.34 -4.89
CA LEU A 25 9.30 0.16 -5.97
C LEU A 25 9.12 -0.71 -7.21
N THR A 26 8.92 -0.10 -8.37
CA THR A 26 8.87 -0.82 -9.65
C THR A 26 9.30 0.06 -10.80
N GLY A 27 9.74 -0.53 -11.90
CA GLY A 27 10.25 0.23 -13.04
C GLY A 27 10.27 -0.57 -14.33
N ALA A 28 10.25 0.17 -15.42
CA ALA A 28 10.26 -0.35 -16.79
C ALA A 28 10.92 0.66 -17.74
N LYS A 29 10.96 0.36 -19.05
CA LYS A 29 11.67 1.24 -20.01
C LYS A 29 10.99 2.59 -20.19
N THR A 30 9.68 2.66 -19.98
CA THR A 30 8.89 3.89 -20.17
C THR A 30 8.18 4.30 -18.89
N LYS A 31 7.86 5.59 -18.77
CA LYS A 31 7.12 6.14 -17.63
C LYS A 31 5.73 5.49 -17.52
N GLU A 32 5.07 5.31 -18.65
CA GLU A 32 3.72 4.75 -18.75
C GLU A 32 3.68 3.28 -18.31
N GLU A 33 4.64 2.48 -18.77
CA GLU A 33 4.76 1.08 -18.37
C GLU A 33 5.06 0.95 -16.87
N SER A 34 5.99 1.77 -16.36
CA SER A 34 6.33 1.79 -14.93
C SER A 34 5.13 2.17 -14.07
N LEU A 35 4.33 3.14 -14.50
CA LEU A 35 3.09 3.52 -13.82
C LEU A 35 2.03 2.43 -13.88
N SER A 36 1.91 1.69 -14.99
CA SER A 36 0.95 0.59 -15.12
C SER A 36 1.24 -0.56 -14.14
N MET A 37 2.51 -0.75 -13.76
CA MET A 37 2.95 -1.77 -12.80
C MET A 37 2.85 -1.31 -11.33
N ALA A 38 2.67 -0.01 -11.09
CA ALA A 38 2.80 0.57 -9.76
C ALA A 38 1.73 0.10 -8.78
N GLN A 39 0.50 -0.18 -9.24
CA GLN A 39 -0.56 -0.70 -8.38
C GLN A 39 -0.21 -2.09 -7.81
N ASP A 40 0.29 -2.99 -8.65
CA ASP A 40 0.67 -4.34 -8.22
C ASP A 40 1.86 -4.29 -7.26
N ALA A 41 2.84 -3.41 -7.52
CA ALA A 41 3.96 -3.19 -6.63
C ALA A 41 3.53 -2.65 -5.26
N LEU A 42 2.61 -1.69 -5.22
CA LEU A 42 2.04 -1.17 -3.98
C LEU A 42 1.30 -2.27 -3.21
N ILE A 43 0.39 -3.01 -3.85
CA ILE A 43 -0.38 -4.07 -3.18
C ILE A 43 0.56 -5.15 -2.62
N THR A 44 1.57 -5.55 -3.40
CA THR A 44 2.57 -6.53 -2.96
C THR A 44 3.36 -6.02 -1.75
N ALA A 45 3.75 -4.75 -1.74
CA ALA A 45 4.42 -4.16 -0.57
C ALA A 45 3.51 -4.15 0.66
N LEU A 46 2.22 -3.83 0.50
CA LEU A 46 1.24 -3.83 1.59
C LEU A 46 1.00 -5.23 2.17
N ASP A 47 1.14 -6.30 1.38
CA ASP A 47 1.03 -7.68 1.87
C ASP A 47 2.05 -7.97 2.98
N PHE A 48 3.27 -7.46 2.90
CA PHE A 48 4.25 -7.58 3.98
C PHE A 48 3.79 -6.89 5.28
N TYR A 49 3.09 -5.76 5.20
CA TYR A 49 2.52 -5.12 6.39
C TYR A 49 1.40 -5.97 7.02
N PHE A 50 0.58 -6.63 6.20
CA PHE A 50 -0.43 -7.57 6.68
C PHE A 50 0.21 -8.78 7.37
N GLU A 51 1.24 -9.38 6.77
CA GLU A 51 1.96 -10.53 7.30
C GLU A 51 2.64 -10.22 8.65
N ASP A 52 3.33 -9.08 8.72
CA ASP A 52 4.04 -8.63 9.91
C ASP A 52 3.11 -8.04 11.00
N ARG A 53 1.81 -7.89 10.71
CA ARG A 53 0.84 -7.15 11.53
C ARG A 53 1.34 -5.74 11.89
N ARG A 54 1.92 -5.04 10.92
CA ARG A 54 2.39 -3.66 11.07
C ARG A 54 1.32 -2.68 10.61
N ALA A 55 1.18 -1.55 11.28
CA ALA A 55 0.31 -0.49 10.81
C ALA A 55 0.79 0.01 9.44
N ILE A 56 -0.13 0.11 8.49
CA ILE A 56 0.10 0.63 7.14
C ILE A 56 0.01 2.16 7.20
N PRO A 57 1.04 2.89 6.72
CA PRO A 57 1.00 4.35 6.60
C PRO A 57 -0.18 4.80 5.74
N LEU A 58 -0.94 5.79 6.19
CA LEU A 58 -2.00 6.38 5.36
C LEU A 58 -1.38 7.29 4.29
N PRO A 59 -2.00 7.40 3.10
CA PRO A 59 -1.42 8.20 2.02
C PRO A 59 -1.36 9.68 2.40
N SER A 60 -0.26 10.32 2.01
CA SER A 60 -0.16 11.77 2.02
C SER A 60 -0.96 12.39 0.87
N GLU A 61 -1.39 13.65 1.04
CA GLU A 61 -2.24 14.34 0.05
C GLU A 61 -1.43 15.07 -1.04
N ALA A 62 -0.10 15.16 -0.88
CA ALA A 62 0.77 15.90 -1.78
C ALA A 62 1.39 14.98 -2.83
N GLY A 63 1.32 15.39 -4.09
CA GLY A 63 1.90 14.68 -5.22
C GLY A 63 1.28 15.11 -6.54
N GLU A 64 1.98 14.87 -7.64
CA GLU A 64 1.48 15.19 -8.99
C GLU A 64 0.72 14.02 -9.63
N ALA A 65 1.01 12.80 -9.17
CA ALA A 65 0.38 11.57 -9.65
C ALA A 65 0.08 10.65 -8.47
N PHE A 66 -0.92 9.78 -8.67
CA PHE A 66 -1.41 8.90 -7.63
C PHE A 66 -1.78 7.54 -8.19
N VAL A 67 -1.65 6.51 -7.35
CA VAL A 67 -2.14 5.16 -7.62
C VAL A 67 -3.26 4.83 -6.66
N GLU A 68 -4.39 4.38 -7.21
CA GLU A 68 -5.55 4.00 -6.42
C GLU A 68 -5.41 2.56 -5.90
N VAL A 69 -5.74 2.38 -4.63
CA VAL A 69 -5.84 1.05 -4.00
C VAL A 69 -7.28 0.57 -4.08
N PRO A 70 -7.54 -0.67 -4.54
CA PRO A 70 -8.90 -1.23 -4.62
C PRO A 70 -9.65 -1.16 -3.29
N ALA A 71 -10.95 -0.88 -3.33
CA ALA A 71 -11.77 -0.67 -2.12
C ALA A 71 -11.74 -1.85 -1.13
N SER A 72 -11.67 -3.08 -1.62
CA SER A 72 -11.54 -4.29 -0.78
C SER A 72 -10.22 -4.31 0.00
N VAL A 73 -9.13 -3.86 -0.61
CA VAL A 73 -7.82 -3.73 0.05
C VAL A 73 -7.85 -2.57 1.04
N VAL A 74 -8.49 -1.44 0.69
CA VAL A 74 -8.67 -0.31 1.61
C VAL A 74 -9.41 -0.74 2.88
N ALA A 75 -10.47 -1.54 2.76
CA ALA A 75 -11.18 -2.06 3.92
C ALA A 75 -10.26 -2.89 4.85
N LYS A 76 -9.38 -3.71 4.27
CA LYS A 76 -8.38 -4.48 5.04
C LYS A 76 -7.35 -3.57 5.71
N ILE A 77 -6.85 -2.55 5.02
CA ILE A 77 -5.89 -1.57 5.57
C ILE A 77 -6.47 -0.90 6.82
N LEU A 78 -7.68 -0.37 6.71
CA LEU A 78 -8.34 0.33 7.82
C LEU A 78 -8.59 -0.62 9.00
N LEU A 79 -9.01 -1.85 8.73
CA LEU A 79 -9.20 -2.87 9.75
C LEU A 79 -7.87 -3.26 10.44
N LEU A 80 -6.81 -3.51 9.67
CA LEU A 80 -5.49 -3.84 10.21
C LEU A 80 -5.00 -2.72 11.13
N ASN A 81 -5.04 -1.47 10.67
CA ASN A 81 -4.58 -0.33 11.45
C ASN A 81 -5.36 -0.19 12.76
N GLU A 82 -6.67 -0.43 12.75
CA GLU A 82 -7.50 -0.43 13.95
C GLU A 82 -7.10 -1.55 14.92
N ILE A 83 -6.94 -2.77 14.42
CA ILE A 83 -6.57 -3.93 15.24
C ILE A 83 -5.19 -3.74 15.88
N VAL A 84 -4.22 -3.22 15.12
CA VAL A 84 -2.87 -2.90 15.61
C VAL A 84 -2.95 -1.81 16.67
N ARG A 85 -3.68 -0.71 16.42
CA ARG A 85 -3.85 0.38 17.39
C ARG A 85 -4.53 -0.09 18.68
N ALA A 86 -5.54 -0.94 18.57
CA ALA A 86 -6.30 -1.46 19.71
C ALA A 86 -5.58 -2.62 20.44
N GLY A 87 -4.50 -3.16 19.90
CA GLY A 87 -3.80 -4.32 20.48
C GLY A 87 -4.64 -5.61 20.46
N VAL A 88 -5.56 -5.74 19.51
CA VAL A 88 -6.54 -6.83 19.45
C VAL A 88 -5.94 -8.04 18.73
N SER A 89 -6.11 -9.24 19.30
CA SER A 89 -5.76 -10.50 18.63
C SER A 89 -6.85 -10.95 17.64
N ASN A 90 -6.53 -11.84 16.70
CA ASN A 90 -7.55 -12.38 15.78
C ASN A 90 -8.68 -13.11 16.53
N ALA A 91 -8.36 -13.81 17.63
CA ALA A 91 -9.36 -14.47 18.47
C ALA A 91 -10.29 -13.48 19.17
N GLU A 92 -9.75 -12.34 19.61
CA GLU A 92 -10.56 -11.27 20.20
C GLU A 92 -11.41 -10.55 19.16
N LEU A 93 -10.86 -10.26 17.98
CA LEU A 93 -11.61 -9.71 16.86
C LEU A 93 -12.81 -10.60 16.52
N ALA A 94 -12.59 -11.92 16.43
CA ALA A 94 -13.66 -12.88 16.14
C ALA A 94 -14.80 -12.79 17.16
N ARG A 95 -14.48 -12.70 18.46
CA ARG A 95 -15.46 -12.50 19.54
C ARG A 95 -16.22 -11.17 19.38
N LEU A 96 -15.52 -10.08 19.08
CA LEU A 96 -16.14 -8.75 18.92
C LEU A 96 -17.14 -8.69 17.76
N ILE A 97 -16.85 -9.39 16.65
CA ILE A 97 -17.72 -9.40 15.46
C ILE A 97 -18.68 -10.59 15.41
N GLY A 98 -18.74 -11.40 16.46
CA GLY A 98 -19.66 -12.53 16.57
C GLY A 98 -19.38 -13.67 15.58
N THR A 99 -18.12 -13.92 15.25
CA THR A 99 -17.68 -15.04 14.41
C THR A 99 -16.69 -15.96 15.16
N ARG A 100 -16.32 -17.09 14.55
CA ARG A 100 -15.36 -18.06 15.09
C ARG A 100 -14.21 -18.32 14.12
#